data_AF-A0AA42NPP8-F1
#
_entry.id   AF-A0AA42NPP8-F1
#
_cell.length_a   1.000
_cell.length_b   1.000
_cell.length_c   1.000
_cell.angle_alpha   90.00
_cell.angle_beta   90.00
_cell.angle_gamma   90.00
#
_symmetry.space_group_name_H-M   'P 1'
#
loop_
_entity.id
_entity.type
_entity.pdbx_description
1 polymer ?
#
loop_
_entity_poly.entity_id
_entity_poly.type
_entity_poly.pdbx_seq_one_letter_code
_entity_poly.pdbx_strand_id
1 'polypeptide(L)' 'MNPHANTSESQTTIPYGYALRMFLGWSILYMGTLIGFIELLRRNVI' A
#
# COMPACT_ATOMS: atom_id res chain seq x y z
N MET A 1 -11.82 -20.99 36.45
CA MET A 1 -11.18 -21.36 35.18
C MET A 1 -11.64 -20.32 34.16
N ASN A 2 -10.82 -19.31 33.87
CA ASN A 2 -11.17 -18.23 32.94
C ASN A 2 -10.42 -18.47 31.63
N PRO A 3 -11.10 -18.52 30.48
CA PRO A 3 -10.42 -18.47 29.20
C PRO A 3 -10.00 -17.02 28.98
N HIS A 4 -8.74 -16.72 29.30
CA HIS A 4 -8.10 -15.52 28.79
C HIS A 4 -8.05 -15.72 27.27
N ALA A 5 -8.91 -15.01 26.55
CA ALA A 5 -8.85 -14.94 25.11
C ALA A 5 -7.48 -14.37 24.76
N ASN A 6 -6.55 -15.26 24.45
CA ASN A 6 -5.35 -14.93 23.73
C ASN A 6 -5.84 -14.45 22.37
N THR A 7 -6.19 -13.17 22.29
CA THR A 7 -6.06 -12.40 21.07
C THR A 7 -4.56 -12.36 20.81
N SER A 8 -4.01 -13.51 20.41
CA SER A 8 -2.82 -13.58 19.61
C SER A 8 -3.18 -12.76 18.39
N GLU A 9 -2.94 -11.45 18.47
CA GLU A 9 -2.63 -10.69 17.28
C GLU A 9 -1.65 -11.58 16.54
N SER A 10 -2.14 -12.21 15.48
CA SER A 10 -1.32 -12.94 14.55
C SER A 10 -0.40 -11.86 14.04
N GLN A 11 0.75 -11.69 14.70
CA GLN A 11 1.89 -10.98 14.20
C GLN A 11 2.33 -11.85 13.02
N THR A 12 1.58 -11.76 11.93
CA THR A 12 1.99 -12.18 10.61
C THR A 12 3.21 -11.33 10.34
N THR A 13 4.37 -11.86 10.73
CA THR A 13 5.67 -11.25 10.48
C THR A 13 5.76 -11.10 8.97
N ILE A 14 5.35 -9.94 8.47
CA ILE A 14 5.34 -9.68 7.04
C ILE A 14 6.80 -9.67 6.63
N PRO A 15 7.25 -10.64 5.82
CA PRO A 15 8.66 -10.75 5.50
C PRO A 15 9.08 -9.47 4.78
N TYR A 16 10.22 -8.93 5.17
CA TYR A 16 10.71 -7.64 4.66
C TYR A 16 10.70 -7.57 3.12
N GLY A 17 11.03 -8.68 2.44
CA GLY A 17 10.96 -8.77 0.98
C GLY A 17 9.54 -8.63 0.41
N TYR A 18 8.51 -9.09 1.12
CA TYR A 18 7.11 -8.88 0.73
C TYR A 18 6.71 -7.43 0.96
N ALA A 19 7.06 -6.84 2.11
CA ALA A 19 6.78 -5.43 2.41
C ALA A 19 7.44 -4.50 1.39
N LEU A 20 8.70 -4.78 1.01
CA LEU A 20 9.43 -4.00 0.00
C LEU A 20 8.78 -4.12 -1.38
N ARG A 21 8.39 -5.33 -1.81
CA ARG A 21 7.68 -5.54 -3.08
C ARG A 21 6.33 -4.84 -3.11
N MET A 22 5.60 -4.90 -2.00
CA MET A 22 4.33 -4.20 -1.83
C MET A 22 4.56 -2.69 -1.95
N PHE A 23 5.48 -2.11 -1.18
CA PHE A 23 5.80 -0.68 -1.24
C PHE A 23 6.23 -0.22 -2.63
N LEU A 24 7.04 -1.01 -3.34
CA LEU A 24 7.50 -0.71 -4.69
C LEU A 24 6.34 -0.72 -5.70
N GLY A 25 5.44 -1.72 -5.60
CA GLY A 25 4.24 -1.79 -6.43
C GLY A 25 3.30 -0.61 -6.20
N TRP A 26 3.03 -0.27 -4.93
CA TRP A 26 2.23 0.90 -4.58
C TRP A 26 2.87 2.22 -5.04
N SER A 27 4.20 2.32 -4.99
CA SER A 27 4.93 3.51 -5.46
C SER A 27 4.80 3.70 -6.97
N ILE A 28 4.94 2.63 -7.75
CA ILE A 28 4.78 2.68 -9.21
C ILE A 28 3.33 3.04 -9.58
N LEU A 29 2.35 2.42 -8.92
CA LEU A 29 0.94 2.71 -9.12
C LEU A 29 0.64 4.19 -8.79
N TYR A 30 1.16 4.69 -7.66
CA TYR A 30 1.02 6.08 -7.27
C TYR A 30 1.60 7.04 -8.31
N MET A 31 2.85 6.84 -8.72
CA MET A 31 3.50 7.71 -9.72
C MET A 31 2.78 7.67 -11.07
N GLY A 32 2.33 6.49 -11.52
CA GLY A 32 1.57 6.35 -12.77
C GLY A 32 0.24 7.10 -12.73
N THR A 33 -0.53 6.96 -11.65
CA THR A 33 -1.79 7.69 -11.46
C THR A 33 -1.56 9.19 -11.35
N LEU A 34 -0.51 9.63 -10.66
CA LEU A 34 -0.15 11.04 -10.51
C LEU A 34 0.19 11.68 -11.86
N ILE A 35 1.03 11.02 -12.67
CA ILE A 35 1.40 11.51 -14.01
C ILE A 35 0.16 11.58 -14.91
N GLY A 36 -0.68 10.55 -14.91
CA GLY A 36 -1.92 10.56 -15.68
C GLY A 36 -2.89 11.66 -15.25
N PHE A 37 -2.99 11.91 -13.94
CA PHE A 37 -3.81 12.97 -13.38
C PHE A 37 -3.28 14.37 -13.75
N ILE A 38 -1.97 14.57 -13.69
CA ILE A 38 -1.33 15.82 -14.14
C ILE A 38 -1.57 16.05 -15.63
N GLU A 39 -1.47 15.02 -16.46
CA GLU A 39 -1.73 15.12 -17.90
C GLU A 39 -3.20 15.43 -18.22
N LEU A 40 -4.13 14.84 -17.47
CA LEU A 40 -5.57 15.15 -17.55
C LEU A 40 -5.87 16.60 -17.18
N LEU A 41 -5.31 17.07 -16.05
CA LEU A 41 -5.42 18.48 -15.66
C LEU A 41 -4.82 19.39 -16.72
N ARG A 42 -3.63 19.07 -17.24
CA ARG A 42 -2.97 19.86 -18.28
C ARG A 42 -3.82 19.99 -19.54
N ARG A 43 -4.45 18.90 -19.99
CA ARG A 43 -5.32 18.89 -21.19
C ARG A 43 -6.69 19.55 -20.97
N ASN A 44 -7.12 19.71 -19.73
CA ASN A 44 -8.44 20.28 -19.41
C ASN A 44 -8.35 21.74 -18.91
N VAL A 45 -7.15 22.22 -18.56
CA VAL A 45 -6.90 23.60 -18.09
C VAL A 45 -6.34 24.51 -19.19
N ILE A 46 -5.65 23.95 -20.18
CA ILE A 46 -5.21 24.63 -21.42
C ILE A 46 -6.18 24.27 -22.54
#